data_AF-A0A5K0XM82-F1
#
_entry.id   AF-A0A5K0XM82-F1
#
_cell.length_a   1.000
_cell.length_b   1.000
_cell.length_c   1.000
_cell.angle_alpha   90.00
_cell.angle_beta   90.00
_cell.angle_gamma   90.00
#
_symmetry.space_group_name_H-M   'P 1'
#
loop_
_entity.id
_entity.type
_entity.pdbx_description
1 polymer ?
#
loop_
_entity_poly.entity_id
_entity_poly.type
_entity_poly.pdbx_seq_one_letter_code
_entity_poly.pdbx_strand_id
1 'polypeptide(L)'
;SSESILKMSQALAEALRFHPNVPGLWIYAASWEFDHNLNVPAARALMQSGLRACPQSEDLWVEYLRMELTYLNKLKARKIALVKDQGVIGKVGGDDQKTWKDENEDLFVPLNDEKLAPANIDGKELNSDNELHVLQTHGSELFRAIYNEAIEATVSSMSLHKRFLEILDAADLLLHDEIKKEIMGKMHERFSREENYWDWLARMMVSKDGKMDNSGNAFLSQLKKAEE
;
A
#
# COMPACT_ATOMS: atom_id res chain seq x y z
N SER A 1 14.86 -19.94 19.27
CA SER A 1 14.36 -19.84 17.88
C SER A 1 12.84 -19.83 17.78
N SER A 2 12.06 -20.77 18.32
CA SER A 2 10.57 -20.65 18.32
C SER A 2 10.03 -20.01 19.61
N GLU A 3 10.59 -20.39 20.76
CA GLU A 3 10.14 -19.87 22.08
C GLU A 3 10.32 -18.36 22.23
N SER A 4 11.33 -17.78 21.60
CA SER A 4 11.59 -16.33 21.58
C SER A 4 10.55 -15.55 20.77
N ILE A 5 10.07 -16.13 19.66
CA ILE A 5 9.03 -15.54 18.80
C ILE A 5 7.71 -15.51 19.57
N LEU A 6 7.32 -16.65 20.16
CA LEU A 6 6.08 -16.75 20.94
C LEU A 6 6.05 -15.80 22.13
N LYS A 7 7.16 -15.69 22.88
CA LYS A 7 7.26 -14.76 24.01
C LYS A 7 7.09 -13.31 23.58
N MET A 8 7.64 -12.93 22.43
CA MET A 8 7.53 -11.57 21.92
C MET A 8 6.11 -11.26 21.44
N SER A 9 5.47 -12.14 20.66
CA SER A 9 4.06 -11.97 20.27
C SER A 9 3.14 -11.87 21.50
N GLN A 10 3.38 -12.67 22.54
CA GLN A 10 2.62 -12.61 23.79
C GLN A 10 2.80 -11.26 24.51
N ALA A 11 4.04 -10.80 24.65
CA ALA A 11 4.33 -9.51 25.28
C ALA A 11 3.69 -8.34 24.51
N LEU A 12 3.73 -8.38 23.18
CA LEU A 12 3.07 -7.40 22.32
C LEU A 12 1.55 -7.42 22.47
N ALA A 13 0.94 -8.60 22.49
CA ALA A 13 -0.50 -8.75 22.71
C ALA A 13 -0.93 -8.22 24.08
N GLU A 14 -0.16 -8.46 25.14
CA GLU A 14 -0.41 -7.90 26.47
C GLU A 14 -0.28 -6.38 26.47
N ALA A 15 0.78 -5.84 25.87
CA ALA A 15 0.98 -4.40 25.78
C ALA A 15 -0.19 -3.72 25.06
N LEU A 16 -0.65 -4.28 23.94
CA LEU A 16 -1.81 -3.78 23.19
C LEU A 16 -3.10 -3.83 24.00
N ARG A 17 -3.27 -4.86 24.83
CA ARG A 17 -4.43 -4.96 25.74
C ARG A 17 -4.44 -3.85 26.79
N PHE A 18 -3.29 -3.47 27.33
CA PHE A 18 -3.19 -2.40 28.33
C PHE A 18 -3.19 -0.99 27.70
N HIS A 19 -2.70 -0.85 26.47
CA HIS A 19 -2.54 0.43 25.79
C HIS A 19 -3.11 0.43 24.36
N PRO A 20 -4.42 0.18 24.18
CA PRO A 20 -5.02 0.06 22.84
C PRO A 20 -5.09 1.39 22.07
N ASN A 21 -5.00 2.53 22.77
CA ASN A 21 -5.09 3.87 22.18
C ASN A 21 -3.72 4.45 21.78
N VAL A 22 -2.67 3.63 21.71
CA VAL A 22 -1.31 4.05 21.35
C VAL A 22 -0.99 3.52 19.95
N PRO A 23 -1.14 4.33 18.88
CA PRO A 23 -0.93 3.87 17.51
C PRO A 23 0.44 3.26 17.26
N GLY A 24 1.49 3.84 17.85
CA GLY A 24 2.87 3.34 17.71
C GLY A 24 3.05 1.90 18.18
N LEU A 25 2.24 1.43 19.13
CA LEU A 25 2.31 0.05 19.61
C LEU A 25 1.71 -0.93 18.60
N TRP A 26 0.64 -0.55 17.92
CA TRP A 26 0.06 -1.32 16.81
C TRP A 26 1.03 -1.41 15.64
N ILE A 27 1.64 -0.28 15.26
CA ILE A 27 2.65 -0.21 14.20
C ILE A 27 3.82 -1.16 14.54
N TYR A 28 4.33 -1.09 15.77
CA TYR A 28 5.44 -1.93 16.19
C TYR A 28 5.10 -3.42 16.23
N ALA A 29 3.91 -3.78 16.75
CA ALA A 29 3.48 -5.17 16.78
C ALA A 29 3.33 -5.75 15.36
N ALA A 30 2.70 -4.98 14.46
CA ALA A 30 2.52 -5.39 13.08
C ALA A 30 3.84 -5.47 12.31
N SER A 31 4.76 -4.52 12.48
CA SER A 31 6.08 -4.57 11.83
C SER A 31 6.91 -5.74 12.34
N TRP A 32 6.81 -6.08 13.63
CA TRP A 32 7.46 -7.26 14.17
C TRP A 32 6.93 -8.55 13.52
N GLU A 33 5.61 -8.72 13.42
CA GLU A 33 5.01 -9.87 12.73
C GLU A 33 5.40 -9.93 11.25
N PHE A 34 5.46 -8.77 10.58
CA PHE A 34 5.79 -8.68 9.15
C PHE A 34 7.27 -8.97 8.84
N ASP A 35 8.20 -8.38 9.60
CA ASP A 35 9.63 -8.45 9.29
C ASP A 35 10.35 -9.60 9.99
N HIS A 36 9.93 -9.96 11.22
CA HIS A 36 10.63 -10.97 12.02
C HIS A 36 9.94 -12.33 11.99
N ASN A 37 8.60 -12.35 12.09
CA ASN A 37 7.83 -13.59 12.03
C ASN A 37 7.41 -13.97 10.60
N LEU A 38 7.62 -13.07 9.62
CA LEU A 38 7.20 -13.24 8.22
C LEU A 38 5.71 -13.57 8.07
N ASN A 39 4.89 -13.16 9.05
CA ASN A 39 3.47 -13.46 9.11
C ASN A 39 2.65 -12.24 8.66
N VAL A 40 2.47 -12.14 7.34
CA VAL A 40 1.71 -11.03 6.72
C VAL A 40 0.24 -11.01 7.15
N PRO A 41 -0.48 -12.15 7.23
CA PRO A 41 -1.86 -12.15 7.74
C PRO A 41 -1.97 -11.60 9.17
N ALA A 42 -1.07 -11.99 10.08
CA ALA A 42 -1.07 -11.47 11.45
C ALA A 42 -0.75 -9.98 11.50
N ALA A 43 0.23 -9.51 10.73
CA ALA A 43 0.55 -8.09 10.62
C ALA A 43 -0.63 -7.26 10.12
N ARG A 44 -1.34 -7.74 9.07
CA ARG A 44 -2.55 -7.10 8.55
C ARG A 44 -3.67 -7.06 9.59
N ALA A 45 -3.92 -8.17 10.29
CA ALA A 45 -4.93 -8.24 11.34
C ALA A 45 -4.64 -7.26 12.49
N LEU A 46 -3.35 -7.11 12.87
CA LEU A 46 -2.91 -6.13 13.86
C LEU A 46 -3.13 -4.70 13.37
N MET A 47 -2.72 -4.36 12.14
CA MET A 47 -2.94 -3.03 11.58
C MET A 47 -4.43 -2.68 11.50
N GLN A 48 -5.27 -3.56 10.97
CA GLN A 48 -6.72 -3.34 10.90
C GLN A 48 -7.36 -3.20 12.29
N SER A 49 -6.88 -3.96 13.28
CA SER A 49 -7.32 -3.82 14.68
C SER A 49 -6.90 -2.47 15.27
N GLY A 50 -5.67 -2.05 14.99
CA GLY A 50 -5.17 -0.74 15.36
C GLY A 50 -5.99 0.39 14.73
N LEU A 51 -6.34 0.29 13.44
CA LEU A 51 -7.15 1.28 12.75
C LEU A 51 -8.55 1.41 13.35
N ARG A 52 -9.13 0.32 13.84
CA ARG A 52 -10.39 0.36 14.62
C ARG A 52 -10.22 1.02 15.98
N ALA A 53 -9.09 0.79 16.66
CA ALA A 53 -8.81 1.38 17.98
C ALA A 53 -8.40 2.86 17.89
N CYS A 54 -7.67 3.25 16.84
CA CYS A 54 -7.06 4.56 16.64
C CYS A 54 -7.37 5.14 15.24
N PRO A 55 -8.65 5.32 14.85
CA PRO A 55 -9.03 5.69 13.49
C PRO A 55 -8.54 7.09 13.07
N GLN A 56 -8.30 7.98 14.04
CA GLN A 56 -7.80 9.34 13.81
C GLN A 56 -6.28 9.41 13.61
N SER A 57 -5.54 8.31 13.77
CA SER A 57 -4.08 8.32 13.67
C SER A 57 -3.63 8.28 12.22
N GLU A 58 -3.20 9.42 11.71
CA GLU A 58 -2.60 9.50 10.37
C GLU A 58 -1.37 8.60 10.21
N ASP A 59 -0.54 8.47 11.26
CA ASP A 59 0.66 7.63 11.23
C ASP A 59 0.30 6.16 11.00
N LEU A 60 -0.79 5.69 11.62
CA LEU A 60 -1.25 4.30 11.46
C LEU A 60 -1.76 4.02 10.04
N TRP A 61 -2.50 4.96 9.45
CA TRP A 61 -2.95 4.85 8.04
C TRP A 61 -1.77 4.86 7.07
N VAL A 62 -0.80 5.74 7.30
CA VAL A 62 0.43 5.85 6.50
C VAL A 62 1.25 4.56 6.57
N GLU A 63 1.49 4.04 7.77
CA GLU A 63 2.26 2.80 7.94
C GLU A 63 1.52 1.58 7.41
N TYR A 64 0.19 1.52 7.54
CA TYR A 64 -0.60 0.45 6.93
C TYR A 64 -0.46 0.43 5.41
N LEU A 65 -0.59 1.59 4.75
CA LEU A 65 -0.37 1.69 3.30
C LEU A 65 1.06 1.27 2.92
N ARG A 66 2.07 1.74 3.65
CA ARG A 66 3.48 1.37 3.39
C ARG A 66 3.69 -0.14 3.50
N MET A 67 3.12 -0.78 4.51
CA MET A 67 3.22 -2.22 4.72
C MET A 67 2.60 -2.99 3.55
N GLU A 68 1.39 -2.64 3.12
CA GLU A 68 0.71 -3.32 2.00
C GLU A 68 1.46 -3.15 0.67
N LEU A 69 1.93 -1.94 0.37
CA LEU A 69 2.73 -1.70 -0.84
C LEU A 69 4.08 -2.43 -0.79
N THR A 70 4.69 -2.52 0.39
CA THR A 70 5.93 -3.30 0.58
C THR A 70 5.68 -4.79 0.35
N TYR A 71 4.55 -5.32 0.83
CA TYR A 71 4.14 -6.69 0.55
C TYR A 71 3.95 -6.95 -0.95
N LEU A 72 3.25 -6.05 -1.65
CA LEU A 72 3.08 -6.14 -3.11
C LEU A 72 4.42 -6.09 -3.85
N ASN A 73 5.36 -5.24 -3.42
CA ASN A 73 6.70 -5.19 -4.01
C ASN A 73 7.48 -6.49 -3.78
N LYS A 74 7.38 -7.10 -2.58
CA LYS A 74 7.95 -8.42 -2.30
C LYS A 74 7.36 -9.50 -3.24
N LEU A 75 6.04 -9.48 -3.48
CA LEU A 75 5.39 -10.38 -4.43
C LEU A 75 5.86 -10.16 -5.87
N LYS A 76 5.91 -8.91 -6.34
CA LYS A 76 6.44 -8.55 -7.68
C LYS A 76 7.88 -9.04 -7.85
N ALA A 77 8.76 -8.80 -6.88
CA ALA A 77 10.16 -9.19 -6.94
C ALA A 77 10.33 -10.72 -7.04
N ARG A 78 9.59 -11.48 -6.23
CA ARG A 78 9.59 -12.95 -6.27
C ARG A 78 9.15 -13.47 -7.64
N LYS A 79 8.10 -12.89 -8.20
CA LYS A 79 7.59 -13.24 -9.53
C LYS A 79 8.63 -13.02 -10.63
N ILE A 80 9.27 -11.85 -10.63
CA ILE A 80 10.32 -11.53 -11.61
C ILE A 80 11.51 -12.49 -11.48
N ALA A 81 11.87 -12.91 -10.27
CA ALA A 81 12.91 -13.91 -10.05
C ALA A 81 12.55 -15.28 -10.63
N LEU A 82 11.32 -15.77 -10.37
CA LEU A 82 10.84 -17.06 -10.92
C LEU A 82 10.83 -17.07 -12.46
N VAL A 83 10.44 -15.97 -13.09
CA VAL A 83 10.41 -15.84 -14.55
C VAL A 83 11.82 -15.89 -15.15
N LYS A 84 12.80 -15.27 -14.47
CA LYS A 84 14.21 -15.30 -14.91
C LYS A 84 14.81 -16.70 -14.80
N ASP A 85 14.49 -17.45 -13.74
CA ASP A 85 14.95 -18.83 -13.57
C ASP A 85 14.34 -19.79 -14.59
N GLN A 86 13.07 -19.59 -14.96
CA GLN A 86 12.42 -20.36 -16.04
C GLN A 86 13.05 -20.12 -17.42
N GLY A 87 13.71 -18.97 -17.64
CA GLY A 87 14.50 -18.70 -18.84
C GLY A 87 15.84 -19.44 -18.91
N VAL A 88 16.31 -20.00 -17.79
CA VAL A 88 17.63 -20.65 -17.67
C VAL A 88 17.53 -22.17 -17.51
N ILE A 89 16.38 -22.72 -17.10
CA ILE A 89 16.22 -24.16 -16.89
C ILE A 89 15.43 -24.81 -18.03
N GLY A 90 16.17 -25.27 -19.04
CA GLY A 90 15.75 -26.44 -19.78
C GLY A 90 15.76 -27.66 -18.85
N LYS A 91 14.57 -28.18 -18.50
CA LYS A 91 14.30 -29.47 -17.84
C LYS A 91 15.05 -29.74 -16.51
N VAL A 92 14.45 -29.37 -15.39
CA VAL A 92 14.54 -30.13 -14.13
C VAL A 92 13.14 -30.22 -13.51
N GLY A 93 12.84 -31.37 -12.92
CA GLY A 93 11.51 -31.97 -12.78
C GLY A 93 10.54 -31.27 -11.83
N GLY A 94 9.25 -31.51 -12.06
CA GLY A 94 8.10 -30.93 -11.35
C GLY A 94 7.88 -31.41 -9.90
N ASP A 95 8.95 -31.71 -9.16
CA ASP A 95 8.88 -32.01 -7.73
C ASP A 95 9.05 -30.73 -6.88
N ASP A 96 9.95 -29.84 -7.31
CA ASP A 96 10.24 -28.57 -6.63
C ASP A 96 9.03 -27.62 -6.63
N GLN A 97 8.18 -27.66 -7.67
CA GLN A 97 6.98 -26.80 -7.73
C GLN A 97 5.96 -27.11 -6.62
N LYS A 98 5.93 -28.35 -6.13
CA LYS A 98 4.99 -28.81 -5.12
C LYS A 98 5.48 -28.47 -3.72
N THR A 99 6.76 -28.71 -3.45
CA THR A 99 7.42 -28.39 -2.17
C THR A 99 7.35 -26.89 -1.86
N TRP A 100 7.53 -26.03 -2.87
CA TRP A 100 7.48 -24.58 -2.68
C TRP A 100 6.06 -24.03 -2.46
N LYS A 101 5.03 -24.66 -3.05
CA LYS A 101 3.63 -24.30 -2.81
C LYS A 101 3.21 -24.65 -1.38
N ASP A 102 3.59 -25.82 -0.91
CA ASP A 102 3.26 -26.30 0.44
C ASP A 102 4.03 -25.49 1.51
N GLU A 103 5.28 -25.07 1.24
CA GLU A 103 6.07 -24.25 2.17
C GLU A 103 5.66 -22.75 2.22
N ASN A 104 4.89 -22.28 1.22
CA ASN A 104 4.45 -20.88 1.11
C ASN A 104 2.92 -20.76 1.04
N GLU A 105 2.18 -21.77 1.50
CA GLU A 105 0.71 -21.78 1.49
C GLU A 105 0.13 -20.56 2.25
N ASP A 106 0.81 -20.14 3.33
CA ASP A 106 0.47 -18.95 4.13
C ASP A 106 0.75 -17.60 3.42
N LEU A 107 1.55 -17.60 2.35
CA LEU A 107 1.80 -16.45 1.48
C LEU A 107 0.83 -16.39 0.29
N PHE A 108 0.16 -17.51 0.01
CA PHE A 108 -0.92 -17.65 -0.96
C PHE A 108 -2.28 -17.66 -0.25
N VAL A 109 -2.49 -16.77 0.73
CA VAL A 109 -3.86 -16.46 1.14
C VAL A 109 -4.51 -15.70 -0.03
N PRO A 110 -5.57 -16.23 -0.67
CA PRO A 110 -6.35 -15.47 -1.63
C PRO A 110 -6.80 -14.17 -0.96
N LEU A 111 -6.81 -13.06 -1.69
CA LEU A 111 -7.40 -11.79 -1.28
C LEU A 111 -8.94 -11.91 -1.14
N ASN A 112 -9.43 -12.92 -0.42
CA ASN A 112 -10.83 -13.13 -0.06
C ASN A 112 -11.09 -12.46 1.28
N ASP A 113 -10.98 -11.13 1.31
CA ASP A 113 -11.95 -10.37 2.09
C ASP A 113 -13.18 -10.26 1.18
N GLU A 114 -14.27 -10.90 1.59
CA GLU A 114 -15.53 -11.14 0.86
C GLU A 114 -16.27 -9.86 0.39
N LYS A 115 -15.65 -8.69 0.50
CA LYS A 115 -16.22 -7.39 0.15
C LYS A 115 -15.68 -6.77 -1.14
N LEU A 116 -14.59 -7.29 -1.73
CA LEU A 116 -13.96 -6.68 -2.91
C LEU A 116 -13.49 -7.70 -3.98
N ALA A 117 -14.03 -8.91 -4.01
CA ALA A 117 -13.63 -9.90 -5.02
C ALA A 117 -14.12 -9.53 -6.44
N PRO A 118 -13.25 -9.36 -7.45
CA PRO A 118 -13.64 -9.56 -8.83
C PRO A 118 -13.85 -11.06 -9.09
N ALA A 119 -14.88 -11.36 -9.89
CA ALA A 119 -15.34 -12.70 -10.20
C ALA A 119 -14.25 -13.61 -10.80
N ASN A 120 -14.30 -14.89 -10.38
CA ASN A 120 -13.71 -16.09 -11.00
C ASN A 120 -12.84 -15.86 -12.23
N ILE A 121 -11.53 -16.07 -12.09
CA ILE A 121 -10.64 -16.32 -13.24
C ILE A 121 -10.29 -17.81 -13.23
N ASP A 122 -11.01 -18.56 -14.05
CA ASP A 122 -10.70 -19.95 -14.40
C ASP A 122 -9.26 -20.08 -14.92
N GLY A 123 -8.62 -21.19 -14.55
CA GLY A 123 -7.21 -21.48 -14.79
C GLY A 123 -6.81 -21.52 -16.26
N LYS A 124 -6.47 -20.36 -16.81
CA LYS A 124 -5.76 -20.20 -18.07
C LYS A 124 -4.37 -19.67 -17.74
N GLU A 125 -3.31 -20.34 -18.20
CA GLU A 125 -1.93 -19.86 -18.07
C GLU A 125 -1.87 -18.38 -18.49
N LEU A 126 -1.69 -17.51 -17.51
CA LEU A 126 -1.54 -16.07 -17.70
C LEU A 126 -0.07 -15.83 -18.01
N ASN A 127 0.22 -15.15 -19.13
CA ASN A 127 1.57 -14.70 -19.43
C ASN A 127 2.09 -13.83 -18.26
N SER A 128 3.36 -14.01 -17.89
CA SER A 128 4.04 -13.30 -16.79
C SER A 128 3.76 -11.79 -16.79
N ASP A 129 3.72 -11.16 -17.95
CA ASP A 129 3.50 -9.71 -18.11
C ASP A 129 2.07 -9.29 -17.75
N ASN A 130 1.04 -10.06 -18.14
CA ASN A 130 -0.35 -9.80 -17.75
C ASN A 130 -0.51 -9.92 -16.23
N GLU A 131 0.25 -10.81 -15.65
CA GLU A 131 0.14 -11.22 -14.27
C GLU A 131 0.94 -10.26 -13.34
N LEU A 132 1.93 -9.52 -13.86
CA LEU A 132 2.56 -8.36 -13.20
C LEU A 132 1.66 -7.13 -13.28
N HIS A 133 1.02 -6.92 -14.44
CA HIS A 133 0.06 -5.84 -14.64
C HIS A 133 -1.11 -5.92 -13.65
N VAL A 134 -1.64 -7.12 -13.40
CA VAL A 134 -2.67 -7.35 -12.36
C VAL A 134 -2.21 -6.91 -10.98
N LEU A 135 -0.94 -7.15 -10.59
CA LEU A 135 -0.39 -6.71 -9.31
C LEU A 135 -0.27 -5.18 -9.21
N GLN A 136 0.11 -4.52 -10.31
CA GLN A 136 0.17 -3.05 -10.38
C GLN A 136 -1.23 -2.41 -10.31
N THR A 137 -2.21 -3.01 -10.97
CA THR A 137 -3.62 -2.61 -10.88
C THR A 137 -4.14 -2.77 -9.47
N HIS A 138 -3.93 -3.95 -8.86
CA HIS A 138 -4.36 -4.20 -7.49
C HIS A 138 -3.69 -3.25 -6.49
N GLY A 139 -2.41 -2.93 -6.66
CA GLY A 139 -1.73 -1.92 -5.84
C GLY A 139 -2.36 -0.52 -5.97
N SER A 140 -2.86 -0.18 -7.16
CA SER A 140 -3.56 1.09 -7.40
C SER A 140 -4.92 1.13 -6.70
N GLU A 141 -5.69 0.05 -6.78
CA GLU A 141 -6.98 -0.10 -6.10
C GLU A 141 -6.83 -0.07 -4.58
N LEU A 142 -5.87 -0.81 -4.06
CA LEU A 142 -5.55 -0.86 -2.63
C LEU A 142 -5.10 0.52 -2.13
N PHE A 143 -4.23 1.21 -2.85
CA PHE A 143 -3.83 2.58 -2.50
C PHE A 143 -5.06 3.49 -2.39
N ARG A 144 -5.94 3.48 -3.41
CA ARG A 144 -7.14 4.32 -3.44
C ARG A 144 -8.10 3.99 -2.30
N ALA A 145 -8.32 2.70 -2.02
CA ALA A 145 -9.18 2.26 -0.93
C ALA A 145 -8.69 2.77 0.42
N ILE A 146 -7.40 2.53 0.74
CA ILE A 146 -6.81 2.96 2.01
C ILE A 146 -6.81 4.48 2.13
N TYR A 147 -6.51 5.21 1.06
CA TYR A 147 -6.57 6.67 1.07
C TYR A 147 -7.97 7.21 1.35
N ASN A 148 -8.99 6.64 0.69
CA ASN A 148 -10.38 7.04 0.89
C ASN A 148 -10.87 6.75 2.31
N GLU A 149 -10.55 5.57 2.84
CA GLU A 149 -10.87 5.23 4.22
C GLU A 149 -10.15 6.15 5.22
N ALA A 150 -8.88 6.51 4.94
CA ALA A 150 -8.10 7.39 5.81
C ALA A 150 -8.69 8.81 5.87
N ILE A 151 -9.11 9.39 4.74
CA ILE A 151 -9.70 10.75 4.73
C ILE A 151 -11.11 10.80 5.32
N GLU A 152 -11.84 9.68 5.30
CA GLU A 152 -13.15 9.56 5.94
C GLU A 152 -13.02 9.36 7.45
N ALA A 153 -12.03 8.56 7.87
CA ALA A 153 -11.78 8.26 9.26
C ALA A 153 -11.09 9.42 10.01
N THR A 154 -10.22 10.18 9.35
CA THR A 154 -9.49 11.29 9.96
C THR A 154 -10.14 12.64 9.67
N VAL A 155 -9.86 13.65 10.51
CA VAL A 155 -10.08 15.04 10.11
C VAL A 155 -9.08 15.36 8.99
N SER A 156 -9.51 15.15 7.74
CA SER A 156 -8.72 15.34 6.52
C SER A 156 -7.80 16.56 6.65
N SER A 157 -6.51 16.26 6.78
CA SER A 157 -5.43 17.20 7.06
C SER A 157 -4.51 17.31 5.85
N MET A 158 -3.87 18.47 5.70
CA MET A 158 -2.93 18.67 4.61
C MET A 158 -1.70 17.75 4.72
N SER A 159 -1.26 17.43 5.95
CA SER A 159 -0.13 16.53 6.20
C SER A 159 -0.40 15.12 5.69
N LEU A 160 -1.61 14.61 5.90
CA LEU A 160 -2.00 13.27 5.43
C LEU A 160 -1.90 13.18 3.90
N HIS A 161 -2.44 14.17 3.19
CA HIS A 161 -2.42 14.21 1.71
C HIS A 161 -0.99 14.23 1.17
N LYS A 162 -0.11 15.04 1.78
CA LYS A 162 1.31 15.12 1.40
C LYS A 162 2.02 13.78 1.59
N ARG A 163 1.81 13.12 2.73
CA ARG A 163 2.43 11.82 3.02
C ARG A 163 1.95 10.72 2.07
N PHE A 164 0.67 10.72 1.70
CA PHE A 164 0.14 9.80 0.70
C PHE A 164 0.72 10.08 -0.69
N LEU A 165 0.86 11.35 -1.09
CA LEU A 165 1.51 11.72 -2.36
C LEU A 165 3.00 11.31 -2.39
N GLU A 166 3.73 11.45 -1.30
CA GLU A 166 5.12 10.99 -1.19
C GLU A 166 5.23 9.47 -1.36
N ILE A 167 4.29 8.71 -0.79
CA ILE A 167 4.23 7.25 -0.96
C ILE A 167 3.87 6.90 -2.40
N LEU A 168 2.92 7.61 -3.00
CA LEU A 168 2.50 7.41 -4.38
C LEU A 168 3.65 7.65 -5.36
N ASP A 169 4.36 8.78 -5.21
CA ASP A 169 5.51 9.15 -6.05
C ASP A 169 6.66 8.12 -5.92
N ALA A 170 6.77 7.43 -4.78
CA ALA A 170 7.75 6.36 -4.55
C ALA A 170 7.28 4.96 -5.01
N ALA A 171 6.00 4.80 -5.32
CA ALA A 171 5.39 3.51 -5.65
C ALA A 171 5.25 3.32 -7.17
N ASP A 172 5.61 2.12 -7.65
CA ASP A 172 5.36 1.70 -9.03
C ASP A 172 3.91 1.21 -9.19
N LEU A 173 2.99 2.16 -9.39
CA LEU A 173 1.56 1.90 -9.57
C LEU A 173 1.09 2.25 -10.98
N LEU A 174 0.15 1.46 -11.52
CA LEU A 174 -0.36 1.64 -12.87
C LEU A 174 -1.16 2.95 -13.02
N LEU A 175 -2.02 3.24 -12.06
CA LEU A 175 -2.91 4.42 -12.08
C LEU A 175 -2.32 5.60 -11.30
N HIS A 176 -1.00 5.75 -11.33
CA HIS A 176 -0.28 6.76 -10.56
C HIS A 176 -0.84 8.17 -10.81
N ASP A 177 -0.97 8.57 -12.08
CA ASP A 177 -1.38 9.92 -12.44
C ASP A 177 -2.85 10.20 -12.10
N GLU A 178 -3.72 9.21 -12.26
CA GLU A 178 -5.13 9.31 -11.88
C GLU A 178 -5.31 9.45 -10.37
N ILE A 179 -4.60 8.64 -9.59
CA ILE A 179 -4.63 8.72 -8.11
C ILE A 179 -4.06 10.06 -7.65
N LYS A 180 -2.93 10.50 -8.24
CA LYS A 180 -2.32 11.79 -7.93
C LYS A 180 -3.31 12.92 -8.17
N LYS A 181 -3.97 12.92 -9.33
CA LYS A 181 -4.99 13.91 -9.68
C LYS A 181 -6.18 13.89 -8.70
N GLU A 182 -6.63 12.71 -8.30
CA GLU A 182 -7.71 12.55 -7.31
C GLU A 182 -7.33 13.17 -5.95
N ILE A 183 -6.14 12.85 -5.42
CA ILE A 183 -5.65 13.42 -4.16
C ILE A 183 -5.54 14.94 -4.28
N MET A 184 -4.95 15.44 -5.37
CA MET A 184 -4.79 16.88 -5.61
C MET A 184 -6.14 17.60 -5.70
N GLY A 185 -7.15 16.99 -6.32
CA GLY A 185 -8.51 17.50 -6.38
C GLY A 185 -9.13 17.63 -4.98
N LYS A 186 -9.11 16.55 -4.18
CA LYS A 186 -9.64 16.57 -2.80
C LYS A 186 -8.90 17.57 -1.91
N MET A 187 -7.59 17.69 -2.11
CA MET A 187 -6.77 18.66 -1.40
C MET A 187 -7.13 20.11 -1.80
N HIS A 188 -7.35 20.38 -3.08
CA HIS A 188 -7.78 21.69 -3.55
C HIS A 188 -9.17 22.07 -3.02
N GLU A 189 -10.14 21.16 -3.09
CA GLU A 189 -11.51 21.39 -2.59
C GLU A 189 -11.52 21.80 -1.12
N ARG A 190 -10.63 21.21 -0.31
CA ARG A 190 -10.60 21.44 1.13
C ARG A 190 -9.68 22.60 1.56
N PHE A 191 -8.53 22.77 0.89
CA PHE A 191 -7.46 23.67 1.34
C PHE A 191 -7.19 24.85 0.40
N SER A 192 -7.93 25.04 -0.69
CA SER A 192 -7.78 26.17 -1.63
C SER A 192 -7.87 27.55 -0.97
N ARG A 193 -8.54 27.65 0.18
CA ARG A 193 -8.68 28.89 0.95
C ARG A 193 -7.51 29.18 1.88
N GLU A 194 -6.61 28.22 2.07
CA GLU A 194 -5.46 28.37 2.95
C GLU A 194 -4.21 28.79 2.13
N GLU A 195 -3.46 29.76 2.64
CA GLU A 195 -2.24 30.26 1.97
C GLU A 195 -1.14 29.17 1.86
N ASN A 196 -1.05 28.32 2.89
CA ASN A 196 -0.11 27.20 2.97
C ASN A 196 -0.28 26.19 1.81
N TYR A 197 -1.47 26.07 1.23
CA TYR A 197 -1.78 25.16 0.13
C TYR A 197 -1.09 25.66 -1.14
N TRP A 198 -1.22 26.96 -1.41
CA TRP A 198 -0.63 27.59 -2.58
C TRP A 198 0.90 27.71 -2.48
N ASP A 199 1.47 27.98 -1.30
CA ASP A 199 2.92 27.92 -1.08
C ASP A 199 3.46 26.49 -1.34
N TRP A 200 2.78 25.48 -0.80
CA TRP A 200 3.18 24.10 -1.05
C TRP A 200 3.05 23.70 -2.52
N LEU A 201 1.94 24.07 -3.16
CA LEU A 201 1.70 23.81 -4.59
C LEU A 201 2.81 24.45 -5.43
N ALA A 202 3.18 25.69 -5.13
CA ALA A 202 4.28 26.40 -5.80
C ALA A 202 5.62 25.67 -5.63
N ARG A 203 5.95 25.21 -4.43
CA ARG A 203 7.18 24.45 -4.17
C ARG A 203 7.21 23.12 -4.92
N MET A 204 6.11 22.37 -4.91
CA MET A 204 5.97 21.13 -5.69
C MET A 204 6.24 21.35 -7.18
N MET A 205 5.76 22.46 -7.74
CA MET A 205 5.95 22.81 -9.15
C MET A 205 7.41 23.16 -9.48
N VAL A 206 8.13 23.78 -8.55
CA VAL A 206 9.53 24.19 -8.77
C VAL A 206 10.51 23.04 -8.51
N SER A 207 10.18 22.12 -7.59
CA SER A 207 11.11 21.10 -7.09
C SER A 207 11.29 19.88 -8.02
N LYS A 208 10.45 19.70 -9.04
CA LYS A 208 10.62 18.68 -10.10
C LYS A 208 11.18 19.35 -11.38
N ASP A 209 12.50 19.49 -11.44
CA ASP A 209 13.32 19.66 -12.65
C ASP A 209 13.03 20.80 -13.63
N GLY A 210 12.40 21.93 -13.26
CA GLY A 210 12.16 23.02 -14.23
C GLY A 210 11.40 22.59 -15.51
N LYS A 211 10.82 21.37 -15.49
CA LYS A 211 10.03 20.73 -16.52
C LYS A 211 8.84 20.14 -15.80
N MET A 212 7.71 20.84 -15.96
CA MET A 212 6.43 20.43 -15.40
C MET A 212 6.09 19.00 -15.82
N ASP A 213 5.70 18.17 -14.86
CA ASP A 213 5.08 16.88 -15.16
C ASP A 213 3.76 17.12 -15.91
N ASN A 214 3.43 16.23 -16.85
CA ASN A 214 2.26 16.41 -17.70
C ASN A 214 0.94 16.40 -16.90
N SER A 215 0.92 15.66 -15.78
CA SER A 215 -0.20 15.56 -14.85
C SER A 215 -0.45 16.86 -14.08
N GLY A 216 0.59 17.52 -13.56
CA GLY A 216 0.49 18.83 -12.91
C GLY A 216 0.07 19.93 -13.87
N ASN A 217 0.57 19.90 -15.11
CA ASN A 217 0.12 20.79 -16.19
C ASN A 217 -1.37 20.63 -16.50
N ALA A 218 -1.84 19.38 -16.60
CA ALA A 218 -3.24 19.08 -16.84
C ALA A 218 -4.12 19.55 -15.68
N PHE A 219 -3.68 19.36 -14.43
CA PHE A 219 -4.40 19.82 -13.25
C PHE A 219 -4.51 21.35 -13.19
N LEU A 220 -3.42 22.09 -13.41
CA LEU A 220 -3.44 23.56 -13.42
C LEU A 220 -4.28 24.13 -14.57
N SER A 221 -4.23 23.51 -15.74
CA SER A 221 -5.08 23.89 -16.86
C SER A 221 -6.56 23.68 -16.55
N GLN A 222 -6.89 22.70 -15.70
CA GLN A 222 -8.25 22.48 -15.22
C GLN A 222 -8.65 23.45 -14.12
N LEU A 223 -7.74 23.78 -13.18
CA LEU A 223 -7.98 24.80 -12.15
C LEU A 223 -8.22 26.17 -12.77
N LYS A 224 -7.37 26.61 -13.70
CA LYS A 224 -7.53 27.91 -14.39
C LYS A 224 -8.87 28.01 -15.14
N LYS A 225 -9.31 26.91 -15.76
CA LYS A 225 -10.62 26.85 -16.43
C LYS A 225 -11.82 26.84 -15.46
N ALA A 226 -11.62 26.48 -14.20
CA ALA A 226 -12.67 26.46 -13.18
C ALA A 226 -12.82 27.80 -12.44
N GLU A 227 -11.82 28.69 -12.56
CA GLU A 227 -11.79 30.03 -11.97
C GLU A 227 -12.23 31.15 -12.95
N GLU A 228 -12.29 30.85 -14.26
CA GLU A 228 -12.85 31.72 -15.33
C GLU A 228 -14.38 31.56 -15.46
#